data_AF-A0A660M7U6-F1
#
_entry.id   AF-A0A660M7U6-F1
#
_cell.length_a   1.000
_cell.length_b   1.000
_cell.length_c   1.000
_cell.angle_alpha   90.00
_cell.angle_beta   90.00
_cell.angle_gamma   90.00
#
_symmetry.space_group_name_H-M   'P 1'
#
loop_
_entity.id
_entity.type
_entity.pdbx_description
1 polymer ?
#
loop_
_entity_poly.entity_id
_entity_poly.type
_entity_poly.pdbx_seq_one_letter_code
_entity_poly.pdbx_strand_id
1 'polypeptide(L)'
;RQRIADLQQYSSAHMNADTGPIYLQEQYNRDAKAALNASMSTTNRAGQTANAKADAVCKPRFHSWSIDYVRCVYEELGKLSSTNASLQTAKMPDTSLYHYNFSAPLWSPDFAGWTILLTGVVISAILGRIVGMIILRIMLRIQYRAAK
;
A
#
# COMPACT_ATOMS: atom_id res chain seq x y z
N ARG A 1 13.19 1.80 4.10
CA ARG A 1 12.70 0.85 3.07
C ARG A 1 12.92 -0.60 3.49
N GLN A 2 14.14 -1.01 3.89
CA GLN A 2 14.42 -2.38 4.38
C GLN A 2 13.44 -2.88 5.46
N ARG A 3 13.15 -2.08 6.49
CA ARG A 3 12.22 -2.49 7.57
C ARG A 3 10.77 -2.78 7.11
N ILE A 4 10.34 -2.22 5.98
CA ILE A 4 8.99 -2.44 5.46
C ILE A 4 8.93 -3.78 4.71
N ALA A 5 10.00 -4.10 3.97
CA ALA A 5 10.16 -5.42 3.36
C ALA A 5 10.25 -6.51 4.44
N ASP A 6 10.94 -6.25 5.55
CA ASP A 6 11.00 -7.19 6.68
C ASP A 6 9.61 -7.37 7.34
N LEU A 7 8.87 -6.29 7.55
CA LEU A 7 7.49 -6.36 8.06
C LEU A 7 6.58 -7.15 7.12
N GLN A 8 6.70 -6.94 5.82
CA GLN A 8 5.96 -7.67 4.80
C GLN A 8 6.31 -9.16 4.84
N GLN A 9 7.59 -9.50 4.87
CA GLN A 9 8.05 -10.88 4.91
C GLN A 9 7.61 -11.57 6.21
N TYR A 10 7.65 -10.85 7.33
CA TYR A 10 7.16 -11.34 8.61
C TYR A 10 5.65 -11.57 8.59
N SER A 11 4.86 -10.61 8.11
CA SER A 11 3.40 -10.75 8.04
C SER A 11 2.97 -11.86 7.08
N SER A 12 3.61 -11.97 5.91
CA SER A 12 3.30 -13.03 4.96
C SER A 12 3.70 -14.41 5.49
N ALA A 13 4.86 -14.52 6.13
CA ALA A 13 5.35 -15.81 6.64
C ALA A 13 4.65 -16.28 7.93
N HIS A 14 4.24 -15.36 8.81
CA HIS A 14 3.63 -15.73 10.09
C HIS A 14 2.11 -15.64 10.14
N MET A 15 1.50 -14.70 9.42
CA MET A 15 0.04 -14.51 9.46
C MET A 15 -0.66 -15.01 8.20
N ASN A 16 0.09 -15.33 7.14
CA ASN A 16 -0.43 -15.78 5.84
C ASN A 16 -1.59 -14.90 5.33
N ALA A 17 -1.51 -13.61 5.68
CA ALA A 17 -2.57 -12.64 5.52
C ALA A 17 -2.04 -11.47 4.72
N ASP A 18 -2.87 -11.00 3.79
CA ASP A 18 -2.61 -9.76 3.09
C ASP A 18 -2.76 -8.60 4.08
N THR A 19 -1.72 -7.80 4.25
CA THR A 19 -1.72 -6.67 5.19
C THR A 19 -2.47 -5.46 4.64
N GLY A 20 -2.93 -5.55 3.38
CA GLY A 20 -3.65 -4.47 2.72
C GLY A 20 -2.76 -3.25 2.47
N PRO A 21 -3.34 -2.12 2.05
CA PRO A 21 -2.59 -0.89 1.84
C PRO A 21 -2.04 -0.37 3.17
N ILE A 22 -0.71 -0.39 3.33
CA ILE A 22 -0.06 0.25 4.47
C ILE A 22 0.32 1.67 4.07
N TYR A 23 -0.14 2.61 4.89
CA TYR A 23 0.22 4.02 4.76
C TYR A 23 1.26 4.42 5.80
N LEU A 24 2.39 4.94 5.34
CA LEU A 24 3.47 5.41 6.22
C LEU A 24 3.23 6.84 6.70
N GLN A 25 2.15 7.05 7.45
CA GLN A 25 1.74 8.37 7.93
C GLN A 25 2.88 9.11 8.64
N GLU A 26 3.59 8.46 9.56
CA GLU A 26 4.61 9.13 10.36
C GLU A 26 5.87 9.49 9.56
N GLN A 27 6.24 8.67 8.58
CA GLN A 27 7.35 8.97 7.70
C GLN A 27 7.00 10.11 6.75
N TYR A 28 5.78 10.09 6.20
CA TYR A 28 5.25 11.20 5.40
C TYR A 28 5.18 12.50 6.20
N ASN A 29 4.68 12.45 7.43
CA ASN A 29 4.61 13.59 8.35
C ASN A 29 5.99 14.20 8.58
N ARG A 30 7.00 13.37 8.87
CA ARG A 30 8.39 13.82 9.04
C ARG A 30 8.95 14.49 7.79
N ASP A 31 8.75 13.87 6.63
CA ASP A 31 9.30 14.37 5.37
C ASP A 31 8.59 15.67 4.94
N ALA A 32 7.28 15.77 5.15
CA ALA A 32 6.50 16.99 4.94
C ALA A 32 6.95 18.13 5.87
N LYS A 33 7.24 17.82 7.14
CA LYS A 33 7.81 18.79 8.09
C LYS A 33 9.19 19.29 7.63
N ALA A 34 10.05 18.37 7.18
CA ALA A 34 11.38 18.71 6.71
C ALA A 34 11.32 19.58 5.44
N ALA A 35 10.45 19.24 4.48
CA ALA A 35 10.24 20.01 3.27
C ALA A 35 9.72 21.43 3.57
N LEU A 36 8.78 21.56 4.50
CA LEU A 36 8.28 22.86 4.95
C LEU A 36 9.40 23.70 5.60
N ASN A 37 10.15 23.11 6.52
CA ASN A 37 11.26 23.80 7.19
C ASN A 37 12.35 24.25 6.19
N ALA A 38 12.65 23.43 5.18
CA ALA A 38 13.60 23.78 4.11
C ALA A 38 13.08 24.95 3.23
N SER A 39 11.77 25.01 3.00
CA SER A 39 11.14 26.16 2.31
C SER A 39 11.20 27.44 3.13
N MET A 40 11.02 27.31 4.45
CA MET A 40 11.10 28.44 5.38
C MET A 40 12.53 28.98 5.53
N SER A 41 13.54 28.12 5.39
CA SER A 41 14.95 28.52 5.45
C SER A 41 15.52 29.06 4.13
N THR A 42 14.75 29.03 3.04
CA THR A 42 15.18 29.57 1.75
C THR A 42 15.33 31.10 1.81
N THR A 43 16.50 31.56 1.41
CA THR A 43 17.18 32.78 1.93
C THR A 43 16.73 34.11 1.31
N ASN A 44 15.84 34.12 0.32
CA ASN A 44 15.41 35.37 -0.32
C ASN A 44 14.34 36.11 0.52
N ARG A 45 14.51 37.43 0.70
CA ARG A 45 13.57 38.31 1.44
C ARG A 45 12.11 38.14 1.01
N ALA A 46 11.88 37.90 -0.29
CA ALA A 46 10.56 37.64 -0.84
C ALA A 46 9.97 36.30 -0.34
N GLY A 47 10.78 35.25 -0.24
CA GLY A 47 10.38 33.94 0.29
C GLY A 47 10.04 33.98 1.78
N GLN A 48 10.86 34.67 2.58
CA GLN A 48 10.59 34.87 4.01
C GLN A 48 9.26 35.62 4.24
N THR A 49 8.99 36.65 3.44
CA THR A 49 7.74 37.43 3.53
C THR A 49 6.53 36.60 3.11
N ALA A 50 6.67 35.75 2.08
CA ALA A 50 5.62 34.86 1.62
C ALA A 50 5.29 33.77 2.66
N ASN A 51 6.32 33.15 3.25
CA ASN A 51 6.17 32.17 4.33
C ASN A 51 5.50 32.78 5.56
N ALA A 52 5.92 33.98 5.99
CA ALA A 52 5.30 34.69 7.11
C ALA A 52 3.82 35.02 6.87
N LYS A 53 3.45 35.36 5.63
CA LYS A 53 2.07 35.65 5.25
C LYS A 53 1.20 34.38 5.23
N ALA A 54 1.74 33.28 4.71
CA ALA A 54 1.05 31.98 4.76
C ALA A 54 0.87 31.49 6.21
N ASP A 55 1.89 31.64 7.05
CA ASP A 55 1.82 31.29 8.48
C ASP A 55 0.80 32.12 9.23
N ALA A 56 0.67 33.42 8.95
CA ALA A 56 -0.32 34.28 9.59
C ALA A 56 -1.78 33.83 9.33
N VAL A 57 -2.05 33.18 8.19
CA VAL A 57 -3.37 32.65 7.84
C VAL A 57 -3.60 31.27 8.47
N CYS A 58 -2.59 30.40 8.44
CA CYS A 58 -2.75 29.01 8.84
C CYS A 58 -2.57 28.77 10.35
N LYS A 59 -1.70 29.52 11.03
CA LYS A 59 -1.44 29.40 12.47
C LYS A 59 -2.66 29.65 13.38
N PRO A 60 -3.57 30.61 13.13
CA PRO A 60 -4.77 30.76 13.95
C PRO A 60 -5.80 29.65 13.71
N ARG A 61 -5.73 28.93 12.58
CA ARG A 61 -6.62 27.80 12.26
C ARG A 61 -6.12 26.49 12.86
N PHE A 62 -4.82 26.35 13.06
CA PHE A 62 -4.18 25.14 13.56
C PHE A 62 -3.24 25.47 14.73
N HIS A 63 -3.61 25.06 15.94
CA HIS A 63 -2.85 25.33 17.18
C HIS A 63 -1.51 24.59 17.27
N SER A 64 -1.36 23.47 16.55
CA SER A 64 -0.17 22.63 16.56
C SER A 64 0.24 22.24 15.15
N TRP A 65 1.45 21.72 15.02
CA TRP A 65 1.92 21.17 13.76
C TRP A 65 1.05 19.97 13.36
N SER A 66 0.39 20.06 12.20
CA SER A 66 -0.42 18.99 11.60
C SER A 66 -0.20 18.95 10.09
N ILE A 67 -0.55 17.84 9.45
CA ILE A 67 -0.43 17.72 8.00
C ILE A 67 -1.35 18.71 7.26
N ASP A 68 -2.49 19.05 7.87
CA ASP A 68 -3.44 20.02 7.32
C ASP A 68 -2.93 21.46 7.46
N TYR A 69 -2.17 21.75 8.52
CA TYR A 69 -1.42 23.01 8.62
C TYR A 69 -0.38 23.13 7.49
N VAL A 70 0.41 22.08 7.23
CA VAL A 70 1.40 22.10 6.13
C VAL A 70 0.72 22.31 4.78
N ARG A 71 -0.43 21.65 4.55
CA ARG A 71 -1.22 21.81 3.32
C ARG A 71 -1.75 23.23 3.17
N CYS A 72 -2.30 23.81 4.23
CA CYS A 72 -2.75 25.21 4.25
C CYS A 72 -1.61 26.16 3.87
N VAL A 73 -0.43 26.00 4.48
CA VAL A 73 0.74 26.84 4.16
C VAL A 73 1.17 26.66 2.72
N TYR A 74 1.18 25.43 2.20
CA TYR A 74 1.49 25.14 0.80
C TYR A 74 0.51 25.79 -0.19
N GLU A 75 -0.80 25.66 0.06
CA GLU A 75 -1.84 26.26 -0.78
C GLU A 75 -1.74 27.78 -0.81
N GLU A 76 -1.49 28.40 0.35
CA GLU A 76 -1.27 29.85 0.40
C GLU A 76 0.02 30.25 -0.33
N LEU A 77 1.12 29.52 -0.15
CA LEU A 77 2.36 29.77 -0.89
C LEU A 77 2.18 29.62 -2.41
N GLY A 78 1.37 28.66 -2.86
CA GLY A 78 1.01 28.48 -4.27
C GLY A 78 0.23 29.68 -4.85
N LYS A 79 -0.63 30.31 -4.06
CA LYS A 79 -1.33 31.55 -4.47
C LYS A 79 -0.39 32.75 -4.56
N LEU A 80 0.67 32.78 -3.74
CA LEU A 80 1.67 33.85 -3.78
C LEU A 80 2.68 33.67 -4.92
N SER A 81 3.06 32.42 -5.24
CA SER A 81 4.02 32.12 -6.30
C SER A 81 3.45 32.31 -7.71
N SER A 82 2.14 32.13 -7.90
CA SER A 82 1.46 32.50 -9.17
C SER A 82 1.52 34.01 -9.46
N THR A 83 1.68 34.83 -8.42
CA THR A 83 1.83 36.30 -8.54
C THR A 83 3.30 36.72 -8.67
N ASN A 84 4.25 35.89 -8.19
CA ASN A 84 5.68 36.17 -8.22
C ASN A 84 6.46 34.91 -8.63
N ALA A 85 6.85 34.83 -9.91
CA ALA A 85 7.56 33.68 -10.51
C ALA A 85 8.91 33.30 -9.86
N SER A 86 9.43 34.14 -8.95
CA SER A 86 10.68 33.92 -8.20
C SER A 86 10.50 33.11 -6.90
N LEU A 87 9.27 32.82 -6.48
CA LEU A 87 9.02 32.04 -5.28
C LEU A 87 9.05 30.54 -5.61
N GLN A 88 10.20 29.89 -5.43
CA GLN A 88 10.28 28.43 -5.43
C GLN A 88 9.38 27.91 -4.30
N THR A 89 8.21 27.40 -4.68
CA THR A 89 7.28 26.78 -3.75
C THR A 89 7.87 25.41 -3.40
N ALA A 90 8.07 25.13 -2.11
CA ALA A 90 8.56 23.82 -1.63
C ALA A 90 7.80 22.71 -2.34
N LYS A 91 8.46 21.69 -2.89
CA LYS A 91 7.76 20.54 -3.45
C LYS A 91 7.32 19.63 -2.30
N MET A 92 6.00 19.48 -2.09
CA MET A 92 5.50 18.54 -1.09
C MET A 92 5.87 17.10 -1.50
N PRO A 93 6.21 16.21 -0.55
CA PRO A 93 6.46 14.82 -0.89
C PRO A 93 5.24 14.20 -1.56
N ASP A 94 5.46 13.45 -2.64
CA ASP A 94 4.38 12.76 -3.33
C ASP A 94 3.80 11.66 -2.43
N THR A 95 2.50 11.73 -2.16
CA THR A 95 1.79 10.78 -1.27
C THR A 95 1.83 9.36 -1.82
N SER A 96 1.93 9.18 -3.14
CA SER A 96 2.00 7.87 -3.79
C SER A 96 3.23 7.06 -3.39
N LEU A 97 4.32 7.72 -3.00
CA LEU A 97 5.56 7.07 -2.51
C LEU A 97 5.42 6.48 -1.09
N TYR A 98 4.32 6.79 -0.40
CA TYR A 98 4.03 6.37 0.97
C TYR A 98 2.86 5.39 1.05
N HIS A 99 2.22 5.09 -0.09
CA HIS A 99 1.24 4.03 -0.24
C HIS A 99 1.93 2.77 -0.74
N TYR A 100 1.90 1.72 0.08
CA TYR A 100 2.38 0.40 -0.32
C TYR A 100 1.19 -0.55 -0.32
N ASN A 101 0.79 -0.96 -1.52
CA ASN A 101 -0.15 -2.07 -1.70
C ASN A 101 0.65 -3.35 -1.60
N PHE A 102 0.42 -4.11 -0.53
CA PHE A 102 0.93 -5.46 -0.44
C PHE A 102 -0.10 -6.39 -1.09
N SER A 103 0.40 -7.38 -1.81
CA SER A 103 -0.38 -8.52 -2.27
C SER A 103 0.36 -9.75 -1.84
N ALA A 104 -0.31 -10.61 -1.08
CA ALA A 104 0.27 -11.88 -0.69
C ALA A 104 0.52 -12.73 -1.95
N PRO A 105 1.68 -13.40 -2.06
CA PRO A 105 1.94 -14.31 -3.17
C PRO A 105 0.94 -15.47 -3.12
N LEU A 106 0.49 -15.94 -4.30
CA LEU A 106 -0.46 -17.08 -4.39
C LEU A 106 0.07 -18.36 -3.73
N TRP A 107 1.39 -18.47 -3.60
CA TRP A 107 2.05 -19.58 -2.93
C TRP A 107 3.36 -19.09 -2.30
N SER A 108 3.58 -19.47 -1.03
CA SER A 108 4.80 -19.22 -0.28
C SER A 108 5.54 -20.54 0.00
N PRO A 109 6.88 -20.58 -0.02
CA PRO A 109 7.66 -21.76 0.34
C PRO A 109 7.75 -21.94 1.87
N ASP A 110 6.60 -21.89 2.56
CA ASP A 110 6.47 -22.18 3.98
C ASP A 110 5.69 -23.49 4.20
N PHE A 111 5.56 -23.92 5.45
CA PHE A 111 4.83 -25.15 5.78
C PHE A 111 3.38 -25.11 5.29
N ALA A 112 2.73 -23.93 5.30
CA ALA A 112 1.36 -23.77 4.85
C ALA A 112 1.23 -23.86 3.32
N GLY A 113 2.18 -23.31 2.56
CA GLY A 113 2.21 -23.44 1.11
C GLY A 113 2.45 -24.89 0.65
N TRP A 114 3.30 -25.64 1.36
CA TRP A 114 3.49 -27.06 1.07
C TRP A 114 2.27 -27.92 1.43
N THR A 115 1.56 -27.62 2.52
CA THR A 115 0.32 -28.34 2.85
C THR A 115 -0.77 -28.08 1.83
N ILE A 116 -0.93 -26.84 1.33
CA ILE A 116 -1.88 -26.52 0.25
C ILE A 116 -1.61 -27.35 -1.02
N LEU A 117 -0.34 -27.46 -1.43
CA LEU A 117 0.04 -28.29 -2.58
C LEU A 117 -0.30 -29.76 -2.34
N LEU A 118 0.03 -30.30 -1.17
CA LEU A 118 -0.27 -31.68 -0.79
C LEU A 118 -1.79 -31.94 -0.80
N THR A 119 -2.58 -31.02 -0.24
CA THR A 119 -4.05 -31.10 -0.27
C THR A 119 -4.58 -31.13 -1.69
N GLY A 120 -4.03 -30.30 -2.59
CA GLY A 120 -4.39 -30.30 -4.02
C GLY A 120 -4.14 -31.66 -4.69
N VAL A 121 -2.99 -32.27 -4.42
CA VAL A 121 -2.66 -33.61 -4.94
C VAL A 121 -3.64 -34.66 -4.42
N VAL A 122 -3.95 -34.66 -3.12
CA VAL A 122 -4.92 -35.61 -2.54
C VAL A 122 -6.31 -35.44 -3.15
N ILE A 123 -6.79 -34.20 -3.32
CA ILE A 123 -8.07 -33.91 -3.95
C ILE A 123 -8.10 -34.44 -5.39
N SER A 124 -7.04 -34.23 -6.18
CA SER A 124 -6.97 -34.73 -7.55
C SER A 124 -7.02 -36.26 -7.61
N ALA A 125 -6.37 -36.96 -6.67
CA ALA A 125 -6.40 -38.42 -6.58
C ALA A 125 -7.80 -38.95 -6.24
N ILE A 126 -8.51 -38.26 -5.33
CA ILE A 126 -9.89 -38.60 -4.97
C ILE A 126 -10.82 -38.40 -6.17
N LEU A 127 -10.72 -37.27 -6.87
CA LEU A 127 -11.52 -37.00 -8.08
C LEU A 127 -11.26 -38.05 -9.16
N GLY A 128 -10.00 -38.42 -9.39
CA GLY A 128 -9.63 -39.49 -10.31
C GLY A 128 -10.28 -40.82 -9.95
N ARG A 129 -10.30 -41.19 -8.66
CA ARG A 129 -11.00 -42.41 -8.20
C ARG A 129 -12.50 -42.34 -8.38
N ILE A 130 -13.13 -41.20 -8.08
CA ILE A 130 -14.58 -41.02 -8.26
C ILE A 130 -14.95 -41.18 -9.73
N VAL A 131 -14.23 -40.50 -10.63
CA VAL A 131 -14.44 -40.60 -12.08
C VAL A 131 -14.25 -42.04 -12.57
N GLY A 132 -13.18 -42.72 -12.14
CA GLY A 132 -12.94 -44.11 -12.48
C GLY A 132 -14.07 -45.05 -12.03
N MET A 133 -14.57 -44.89 -10.80
CA MET A 133 -15.71 -45.67 -10.31
C MET A 133 -17.01 -45.39 -11.07
N ILE A 134 -17.26 -44.13 -11.43
CA ILE A 134 -18.45 -43.74 -12.21
C ILE A 134 -18.41 -44.40 -13.58
N ILE A 135 -17.29 -44.30 -14.29
CA ILE A 135 -17.12 -44.90 -15.63
C ILE A 135 -17.31 -46.42 -15.55
N LEU A 136 -16.67 -47.08 -14.58
CA LEU A 136 -16.81 -48.52 -14.38
C LEU A 136 -18.26 -48.93 -14.13
N ARG A 137 -18.98 -48.21 -13.26
CA ARG A 137 -20.40 -48.47 -12.99
C ARG A 137 -21.28 -48.26 -14.22
N ILE A 138 -20.98 -47.25 -15.04
CA ILE A 138 -21.71 -47.01 -16.31
C ILE A 138 -21.47 -48.17 -17.27
N MET A 139 -20.22 -48.59 -17.49
CA MET A 139 -19.88 -49.70 -18.37
C MET A 139 -20.56 -51.01 -17.93
N LEU A 140 -20.51 -51.33 -16.64
CA LEU A 140 -21.16 -52.53 -16.09
C LEU A 140 -22.67 -52.48 -16.27
N ARG A 141 -23.32 -51.34 -16.05
CA ARG A 141 -24.76 -51.20 -16.26
C ARG A 141 -25.15 -51.37 -17.73
N ILE A 142 -24.34 -50.90 -18.67
CA ILE A 142 -24.59 -51.06 -20.11
C ILE A 142 -24.48 -52.54 -20.49
N GLN A 143 -23.39 -53.22 -20.10
CA GLN A 143 -23.20 -54.64 -20.41
C GLN A 143 -24.26 -55.54 -19.78
N TYR A 144 -24.63 -55.29 -18.52
CA TYR A 144 -25.66 -56.07 -17.83
C TYR A 144 -27.06 -55.88 -18.44
N ARG A 145 -27.36 -54.70 -18.99
CA ARG A 145 -28.60 -54.45 -19.74
C ARG A 145 -28.60 -55.09 -21.13
N ALA A 146 -27.43 -55.25 -21.76
CA ALA A 146 -27.32 -55.90 -23.07
C ALA A 146 -27.38 -57.43 -22.98
N ALA A 147 -27.09 -58.02 -21.82
CA ALA A 147 -27.12 -59.47 -21.58
C ALA A 147 -28.49 -60.01 -21.13
N LYS A 148 -29.49 -59.14 -20.96
CA LYS A 148 -30.86 -59.49 -20.55
C LYS A 148 -31.83 -59.20 -21.68
#